data_AF-A0A0P6XK23-F1
#
_entry.id   AF-A0A0P6XK23-F1
#
_cell.length_a   1.000
_cell.length_b   1.000
_cell.length_c   1.000
_cell.angle_alpha   90.00
_cell.angle_beta   90.00
_cell.angle_gamma   90.00
#
_symmetry.space_group_name_H-M   'P 1'
#
loop_
_entity.id
_entity.type
_entity.pdbx_description
1 polymer ?
#
loop_
_entity_poly.entity_id
_entity_poly.type
_entity_poly.pdbx_seq_one_letter_code
_entity_poly.pdbx_strand_id
1 'polypeptide(L)'
;MARINIVFIFTLYNKPVILLKILLIGWIILIGAIILNGLAGVLGLTTWYTFLGKIAQQGWPSTLRQTPIISHLFLFLIYPLLLGGLAWLGLKLFRLW
;
A
#
# COMPACT_ATOMS: atom_id res chain seq x y z
N MET A 1 26.35 -21.76 34.74
CA MET A 1 26.77 -20.46 34.18
C MET A 1 26.24 -20.37 32.76
N ALA A 2 25.18 -19.58 32.51
CA ALA A 2 24.58 -19.49 31.18
C ALA A 2 25.45 -18.62 30.26
N ARG A 3 25.90 -19.15 29.12
CA ARG A 3 26.55 -18.35 28.07
C ARG A 3 25.47 -17.57 27.33
N ILE A 4 25.40 -16.27 27.56
CA ILE A 4 24.53 -15.40 26.78
C ILE A 4 25.18 -15.17 25.40
N ASN A 5 24.43 -15.48 24.34
CA ASN A 5 24.92 -15.35 22.97
C ASN A 5 24.75 -13.90 22.49
N ILE A 6 25.86 -13.21 22.19
CA ILE A 6 25.88 -11.83 21.70
C ILE A 6 25.05 -11.64 20.43
N VAL A 7 24.99 -12.64 19.55
CA VAL A 7 24.15 -12.61 18.33
C VAL A 7 22.66 -12.57 18.68
N PHE A 8 22.26 -13.26 19.74
CA PHE A 8 20.87 -13.29 20.19
C PHE A 8 20.43 -11.94 20.77
N ILE A 9 21.28 -11.27 21.55
CA ILE A 9 21.02 -9.91 22.06
C ILE A 9 20.87 -8.91 20.90
N PHE A 10 21.81 -8.94 19.94
CA PHE A 10 21.78 -8.02 18.80
C PHE A 10 20.53 -8.20 17.93
N THR A 11 20.11 -9.46 17.77
CA THR A 11 18.87 -9.80 17.05
C THR A 11 17.63 -9.28 17.79
N LEU A 12 17.57 -9.42 19.11
CA LEU A 12 16.45 -8.92 19.93
C LEU A 12 16.35 -7.39 19.91
N TYR A 13 17.49 -6.71 19.97
CA TYR A 13 17.57 -5.24 19.95
C TYR A 13 17.14 -4.64 18.60
N ASN A 14 17.47 -5.29 17.47
CA ASN A 14 17.16 -4.74 16.14
C ASN A 14 15.72 -5.00 15.66
N LYS A 15 15.04 -6.03 16.17
CA LYS A 15 13.63 -6.32 15.83
C LYS A 15 12.66 -5.14 16.01
N PRO A 16 12.63 -4.42 17.15
CA PRO A 16 11.72 -3.29 17.33
C PRO A 16 11.99 -2.15 16.34
N VAL A 17 13.26 -1.90 15.98
CA VAL A 17 13.63 -0.88 15.00
C VAL A 17 13.08 -1.24 13.61
N ILE A 18 13.17 -2.51 13.21
CA ILE A 18 12.62 -2.99 11.93
C ILE A 18 11.08 -2.83 11.89
N LEU A 19 10.39 -3.18 12.99
CA LEU A 19 8.94 -3.02 13.09
C LEU A 19 8.53 -1.55 12.96
N LEU A 20 9.24 -0.64 13.64
CA LEU A 20 8.97 0.79 13.54
C LEU A 20 9.11 1.30 12.09
N LYS A 21 10.16 0.87 11.39
CA LYS A 21 10.37 1.23 9.97
C LYS A 21 9.19 0.77 9.09
N ILE A 22 8.72 -0.47 9.28
CA ILE A 22 7.57 -1.00 8.52
C ILE A 22 6.30 -0.19 8.81
N LEU A 23 6.03 0.15 10.06
CA LEU A 23 4.86 0.96 10.43
C LEU A 23 4.91 2.35 9.79
N LEU A 24 6.07 3.01 9.82
CA LEU A 24 6.24 4.33 9.19
C LEU A 24 6.07 4.26 7.66
N ILE A 25 6.56 3.21 7.01
CA ILE A 25 6.31 2.98 5.58
C ILE A 25 4.81 2.75 5.33
N GLY A 26 4.14 2.01 6.20
CA GLY A 26 2.68 1.83 6.17
C GLY A 26 1.93 3.17 6.21
N TRP A 27 2.35 4.11 7.07
CA TRP A 27 1.78 5.46 7.11
C TRP A 27 2.01 6.25 5.82
N ILE A 28 3.19 6.15 5.20
CA ILE A 28 3.48 6.80 3.91
C ILE A 28 2.54 6.25 2.83
N ILE A 29 2.38 4.93 2.76
CA ILE A 29 1.48 4.28 1.80
C ILE A 29 0.03 4.70 2.06
N LEU A 30 -0.40 4.75 3.32
CA LEU A 30 -1.77 5.14 3.70
C LEU A 30 -2.10 6.57 3.28
N ILE A 31 -1.20 7.52 3.57
CA ILE A 31 -1.37 8.93 3.16
C ILE A 31 -1.43 9.01 1.63
N GLY A 32 -0.53 8.31 0.93
CA GLY A 32 -0.56 8.23 -0.52
C GLY A 32 -1.85 7.64 -1.08
N ALA A 33 -2.38 6.58 -0.47
CA ALA A 33 -3.65 5.98 -0.88
C ALA A 33 -4.82 6.97 -0.73
N ILE A 34 -4.87 7.77 0.35
CA ILE A 34 -5.88 8.81 0.53
C ILE A 34 -5.78 9.85 -0.60
N ILE A 35 -4.57 10.33 -0.89
CA ILE A 35 -4.32 11.31 -1.96
C ILE A 35 -4.72 10.74 -3.32
N LEU A 36 -4.32 9.51 -3.65
CA LEU A 36 -4.65 8.87 -4.91
C LEU A 36 -6.15 8.63 -5.09
N ASN A 37 -6.87 8.28 -4.03
CA ASN A 37 -8.33 8.17 -4.09
C ASN A 37 -8.99 9.54 -4.32
N GLY A 38 -8.47 10.61 -3.71
CA GLY A 38 -8.91 11.97 -3.98
C GLY A 38 -8.68 12.38 -5.43
N LEU A 39 -7.47 12.14 -5.96
CA LEU A 39 -7.12 12.42 -7.36
C LEU A 39 -7.97 11.61 -8.34
N ALA A 40 -8.24 10.33 -8.04
CA ALA A 40 -9.15 9.51 -8.84
C ALA A 40 -10.55 10.14 -8.91
N GLY A 41 -11.06 10.67 -7.79
CA GLY A 41 -12.33 11.38 -7.76
C GLY A 41 -12.35 12.62 -8.66
N VAL A 42 -11.29 13.44 -8.63
CA VAL A 42 -11.18 14.62 -9.51
C VAL A 42 -11.09 14.24 -10.99
N LEU A 43 -10.43 13.12 -11.30
CA LEU A 43 -10.27 12.60 -12.67
C LEU A 43 -11.47 11.79 -13.17
N GLY A 44 -12.52 11.64 -12.36
CA GLY A 44 -13.70 10.82 -12.70
C GLY A 44 -13.41 9.31 -12.81
N LEU A 45 -12.32 8.85 -12.19
CA LEU A 45 -11.92 7.44 -12.17
C LEU A 45 -12.61 6.67 -11.05
N THR A 46 -12.83 5.37 -11.28
CA THR A 46 -13.38 4.48 -10.25
C THR A 46 -12.31 4.15 -9.22
N THR A 47 -12.61 4.30 -7.93
CA THR A 47 -11.74 3.87 -6.82
C THR A 47 -11.98 2.42 -6.44
N TRP A 48 -11.07 1.82 -5.67
CA TRP A 48 -11.24 0.45 -5.16
C TRP A 48 -12.52 0.29 -4.33
N TYR A 49 -12.86 1.27 -3.49
CA TYR A 49 -14.09 1.26 -2.69
C TYR A 49 -15.34 1.23 -3.57
N THR A 50 -15.41 2.10 -4.59
CA THR A 50 -16.54 2.13 -5.52
C THR A 50 -16.62 0.86 -6.36
N PHE A 51 -15.48 0.35 -6.85
CA PHE A 51 -15.42 -0.84 -7.67
C PHE A 51 -15.87 -2.09 -6.90
N LEU A 52 -15.36 -2.31 -5.69
CA LEU A 52 -15.76 -3.43 -4.83
C LEU A 52 -17.22 -3.30 -4.37
N GLY A 53 -17.68 -2.09 -4.07
CA GLY A 53 -19.10 -1.83 -3.78
C GLY A 53 -20.02 -2.24 -4.93
N LYS A 54 -19.66 -1.89 -6.17
CA LYS A 54 -20.39 -2.33 -7.37
C LYS A 54 -20.35 -3.86 -7.53
N ILE A 55 -19.19 -4.49 -7.32
CA ILE A 55 -19.10 -5.97 -7.36
C ILE A 55 -20.06 -6.60 -6.36
N ALA A 56 -20.12 -6.07 -5.14
CA ALA A 56 -21.00 -6.59 -4.10
C ALA A 56 -22.49 -6.44 -4.44
N GLN A 57 -22.88 -5.39 -5.20
CA GLN A 57 -24.28 -5.10 -5.53
C GLN A 57 -24.78 -5.78 -6.80
N GLN A 58 -23.98 -5.78 -7.86
CA GLN A 58 -24.39 -6.22 -9.21
C GLN A 58 -23.56 -7.38 -9.77
N GLY A 59 -22.62 -7.90 -8.98
CA GLY A 59 -21.76 -9.00 -9.35
C GLY A 59 -20.53 -8.59 -10.18
N TRP A 60 -19.60 -9.53 -10.29
CA TRP A 60 -18.32 -9.33 -10.97
C TRP A 60 -18.46 -9.05 -12.48
N PRO A 61 -19.20 -9.85 -13.28
CA PRO A 61 -19.25 -9.66 -14.74
C PRO A 61 -19.88 -8.33 -15.15
N SER A 62 -20.95 -7.93 -14.46
CA SER A 62 -21.65 -6.66 -14.70
C SER A 62 -20.77 -5.46 -14.40
N THR A 63 -20.03 -5.50 -13.29
CA THR A 63 -19.16 -4.39 -12.87
C THR A 63 -17.99 -4.19 -13.82
N LEU A 64 -17.40 -5.27 -14.34
CA LEU A 64 -16.33 -5.18 -15.34
C LEU A 64 -16.81 -4.51 -16.64
N ARG A 65 -18.02 -4.85 -17.12
CA ARG A 65 -18.56 -4.27 -18.36
C ARG A 65 -18.93 -2.79 -18.23
N GLN A 66 -19.38 -2.37 -17.04
CA GLN A 66 -19.81 -0.99 -16.80
C GLN A 66 -18.68 -0.06 -16.35
N THR A 67 -17.55 -0.62 -15.88
CA THR A 67 -16.43 0.19 -15.42
C THR A 67 -15.60 0.64 -16.64
N PRO A 68 -15.27 1.94 -16.77
CA PRO A 68 -14.45 2.42 -17.88
C PRO A 68 -13.11 1.68 -17.95
N ILE A 69 -12.59 1.43 -19.15
CA ILE A 69 -11.31 0.74 -19.34
C ILE A 69 -10.15 1.50 -18.67
N ILE A 70 -10.20 2.84 -18.68
CA ILE A 70 -9.21 3.69 -18.02
C ILE A 70 -9.22 3.51 -16.50
N SER A 71 -10.39 3.26 -15.89
CA SER A 71 -10.52 2.95 -14.48
C SER A 71 -9.95 1.57 -14.15
N HIS A 72 -10.05 0.59 -15.06
CA HIS A 72 -9.38 -0.70 -14.88
C HIS A 72 -7.86 -0.54 -14.93
N LEU A 73 -7.33 0.20 -15.91
CA LEU A 73 -5.90 0.49 -15.99
C LEU A 73 -5.42 1.21 -14.72
N PHE A 74 -6.22 2.16 -14.23
CA PHE A 74 -5.93 2.84 -12.98
C PHE A 74 -5.88 1.88 -11.80
N LEU A 75 -6.92 1.07 -11.58
CA LEU A 75 -7.04 0.20 -10.41
C LEU A 75 -6.01 -0.93 -10.38
N PHE A 76 -5.76 -1.56 -11.52
CA PHE A 76 -4.96 -2.79 -11.59
C PHE A 76 -3.50 -2.55 -11.95
N LEU A 77 -3.15 -1.39 -12.53
CA LEU A 77 -1.78 -1.09 -12.91
C LEU A 77 -1.26 0.18 -12.22
N ILE A 78 -1.88 1.33 -12.47
CA ILE A 78 -1.35 2.62 -12.00
C ILE A 78 -1.36 2.69 -10.47
N TYR A 79 -2.46 2.31 -9.83
CA TYR A 79 -2.63 2.42 -8.38
C TYR A 79 -1.65 1.53 -7.60
N PRO A 80 -1.48 0.22 -7.91
CA PRO A 80 -0.44 -0.61 -7.29
C PRO A 80 0.98 -0.11 -7.55
N LEU A 81 1.27 0.41 -8.75
CA LEU A 81 2.60 0.96 -9.07
C LEU A 81 2.90 2.22 -8.26
N LEU A 82 1.95 3.12 -8.10
CA LEU A 82 2.13 4.33 -7.29
C LEU A 82 2.29 4.01 -5.80
N LEU A 83 1.46 3.10 -5.26
CA LEU A 83 1.63 2.65 -3.87
C LEU A 83 2.93 1.88 -3.65
N GLY A 84 3.33 1.03 -4.59
CA GLY A 84 4.61 0.35 -4.57
C GLY A 84 5.80 1.32 -4.66
N GLY A 85 5.66 2.38 -5.46
CA GLY A 85 6.62 3.48 -5.53
C GLY A 85 6.77 4.21 -4.18
N LEU A 86 5.67 4.49 -3.49
CA LEU A 86 5.68 5.07 -2.14
C LEU A 86 6.32 4.13 -1.12
N ALA A 87 6.03 2.84 -1.19
CA ALA A 87 6.68 1.83 -0.34
C ALA A 87 8.20 1.81 -0.59
N TRP A 88 8.63 1.83 -1.86
CA TRP A 88 10.04 1.88 -2.23
C TRP A 88 10.73 3.17 -1.76
N LEU A 89 10.07 4.32 -1.89
CA LEU A 89 10.56 5.60 -1.37
C LEU A 89 10.71 5.55 0.15
N GLY A 90 9.72 5.00 0.86
CA GLY A 90 9.79 4.79 2.30
C GLY A 90 10.96 3.88 2.69
N LEU A 91 11.15 2.76 2.01
CA LEU A 91 12.30 1.87 2.22
C LEU A 91 13.64 2.59 1.99
N LYS A 92 13.73 3.43 0.95
CA LYS A 92 14.94 4.21 0.66
C LYS A 92 15.21 5.27 1.72
N LEU A 93 14.18 5.95 2.22
CA LEU A 93 14.27 6.92 3.31
C LEU A 93 14.77 6.27 4.61
N PHE A 94 14.19 5.13 5.00
CA PHE A 94 14.56 4.43 6.24
C PHE A 94 15.78 3.50 6.12
N ARG A 95 16.36 3.37 4.92
CA ARG A 95 17.65 2.68 4.72
C ARG A 95 18.82 3.50 5.26
N LEU A 96 18.70 4.82 5.30
CA LEU A 96 19.74 5.75 5.78
C LEU A 96 19.71 5.97 7.31
N TRP A 97 18.71 5.39 7.98
CA TRP A 97 18.48 5.44 9.42
C TRP A 97 18.95 4.15 10.07
#